data_AF-A0AA36NZR4-F1
#
_entry.id   AF-A0AA36NZR4-F1
#
_cell.length_a   1.000
_cell.length_b   1.000
_cell.length_c   1.000
_cell.angle_alpha   90.00
_cell.angle_beta   90.00
_cell.angle_gamma   90.00
#
_symmetry.space_group_name_H-M   'P 1'
#
loop_
_entity.id
_entity.type
_entity.pdbx_description
1 polymer ?
#
loop_
_entity_poly.entity_id
_entity_poly.type
_entity_poly.pdbx_seq_one_letter_code
_entity_poly.pdbx_strand_id
1 'polypeptide(L)'
;MTDPLFEIKLLASLDHAQFEEAIWTFEIDGDISTLLLIDYALEQFHQKKVQADKVYRVSEQKNKKIGEQYLGLEKNESYTFAQLLQFVIFTQANDVKDALSNILFDSVEQAQLILSKRAENYKLTLKAPNQLKNLFLLVKHIYSYPAELKKLFFIKTLFFKNKVYQPITPLLAHPVLTSVLYLSHTFRQIYITYSEQNQSIGFFSFLDDIHRLEHLVPYYHFFQEKYVEAKKCSSQTGIINILGDTYFGEMYTEKRKSRGQTDALQQYGYHYSFQKIQPFLGKNDINIANFEAVFSLENQSPLKDKKPFILKADAKKTLEELKSIHLNYLVLANNHLKDYGDEGLAHTLQQLDQASIAYIGAGLNQKDAHNYFEIAFEAKHYAIFNGYWHRDSAYLDYDFYALGSRSGVACLNAVLLEQIMRYKQNHPERKIIVICHWGIDFKPITKDQTKLATILAQAGADLIVGHGAHTIQPIQIINQKPVVFGIGNAVFNSDGEYEQQNALPFGCIAKLDLANDLLRLYPIYTDNLKTFWQPYPVDIEDFSKASTYMTSLLTHENYMASQDNLGRYVEIKF
;
A
#
# COMPACT_ATOMS: atom_id res chain seq x y z
N MET A 1 -1.20 -24.46 -23.60
CA MET A 1 -0.61 -23.12 -23.85
C MET A 1 0.40 -22.89 -22.75
N THR A 2 1.66 -23.22 -22.99
CA THR A 2 2.76 -22.97 -22.04
C THR A 2 3.29 -21.56 -22.26
N ASP A 3 3.15 -20.74 -21.22
CA ASP A 3 3.73 -19.42 -20.95
C ASP A 3 3.33 -18.23 -21.85
N PRO A 4 2.32 -17.49 -21.37
CA PRO A 4 2.40 -16.04 -21.22
C PRO A 4 2.51 -15.65 -19.74
N LEU A 5 3.12 -14.47 -19.53
CA LEU A 5 3.06 -13.62 -18.35
C LEU A 5 1.62 -13.52 -17.76
N PHE A 6 1.20 -14.51 -17.00
CA PHE A 6 -0.11 -14.53 -16.36
C PHE A 6 0.02 -14.33 -14.85
N GLU A 7 -0.91 -13.55 -14.32
CA GLU A 7 -1.09 -13.41 -12.88
C GLU A 7 -2.11 -14.42 -12.39
N ILE A 8 -1.81 -15.01 -11.23
CA ILE A 8 -2.74 -15.87 -10.51
C ILE A 8 -3.23 -15.07 -9.32
N LYS A 9 -4.54 -14.89 -9.22
CA LYS A 9 -5.20 -14.26 -8.08
C LYS A 9 -6.50 -14.99 -7.84
N LEU A 10 -6.40 -16.06 -7.07
CA LEU A 10 -7.50 -16.96 -6.78
C LEU A 10 -7.68 -17.02 -5.27
N LEU A 11 -8.91 -16.87 -4.81
CA LEU A 11 -9.30 -17.16 -3.43
C LEU A 11 -10.54 -18.05 -3.48
N ALA A 12 -10.46 -19.21 -2.85
CA ALA A 12 -11.56 -20.16 -2.80
C ALA A 12 -11.81 -20.64 -1.36
N SER A 13 -13.08 -20.87 -1.03
CA SER A 13 -13.46 -21.49 0.23
C SER A 13 -13.02 -22.95 0.25
N LEU A 14 -12.58 -23.43 1.41
CA LEU A 14 -12.22 -24.83 1.64
C LEU A 14 -13.39 -25.77 1.29
N ASP A 15 -14.62 -25.39 1.64
CA ASP A 15 -15.81 -26.25 1.51
C ASP A 15 -16.63 -25.98 0.25
N HIS A 16 -16.54 -24.77 -0.32
CA HIS A 16 -17.45 -24.31 -1.38
C HIS A 16 -16.76 -23.96 -2.70
N ALA A 17 -15.51 -24.40 -2.92
CA ALA A 17 -14.82 -24.17 -4.19
C ALA A 17 -15.59 -24.80 -5.37
N GLN A 18 -15.99 -23.97 -6.33
CA GLN A 18 -16.58 -24.39 -7.61
C GLN A 18 -15.51 -24.34 -8.70
N PHE A 19 -15.34 -25.43 -9.44
CA PHE A 19 -14.28 -25.57 -10.46
C PHE A 19 -14.74 -25.21 -11.88
N GLU A 20 -15.75 -24.34 -11.99
CA GLU A 20 -16.38 -23.98 -13.26
C GLU A 20 -15.63 -22.87 -14.00
N GLU A 21 -14.92 -22.01 -13.26
CA GLU A 21 -14.14 -20.90 -13.83
C GLU A 21 -12.91 -21.39 -14.60
N ALA A 22 -12.59 -20.72 -15.72
CA ALA A 22 -11.47 -21.08 -16.59
C ALA A 22 -10.10 -21.14 -15.87
N ILE A 23 -9.91 -20.34 -14.83
CA ILE A 23 -8.68 -20.29 -14.02
C ILE A 23 -8.30 -21.67 -13.44
N TRP A 24 -9.27 -22.52 -13.15
CA TRP A 24 -9.04 -23.86 -12.58
C TRP A 24 -8.40 -24.85 -13.54
N THR A 25 -8.48 -24.57 -14.85
CA THR A 25 -7.84 -25.36 -15.90
C THR A 25 -6.40 -24.92 -16.18
N PHE A 26 -5.97 -23.81 -15.58
CA PHE A 26 -4.62 -23.30 -15.74
C PHE A 26 -3.59 -24.31 -15.23
N GLU A 27 -2.50 -24.47 -15.96
CA GLU A 27 -1.41 -25.41 -15.62
C GLU A 27 -0.24 -24.64 -15.02
N ILE A 28 0.21 -25.09 -13.86
CA ILE A 28 1.34 -24.56 -13.12
C ILE A 28 2.47 -25.57 -13.23
N ASP A 29 3.58 -25.17 -13.85
CA ASP A 29 4.83 -25.93 -13.76
C ASP A 29 5.51 -25.66 -12.41
N GLY A 30 6.29 -26.61 -11.91
CA GLY A 30 6.99 -26.49 -10.64
C GLY A 30 7.15 -27.80 -9.88
N ASP A 31 8.08 -27.79 -8.92
CA ASP A 31 8.33 -28.95 -8.05
C ASP A 31 7.35 -28.96 -6.86
N ILE A 32 6.37 -29.86 -6.91
CA ILE A 32 5.36 -30.02 -5.84
C ILE A 32 5.79 -31.01 -4.74
N SER A 33 7.01 -31.55 -4.80
CA SER A 33 7.49 -32.56 -3.85
C SER A 33 7.40 -32.08 -2.40
N THR A 34 7.64 -30.79 -2.13
CA THR A 34 7.54 -30.22 -0.79
C THR A 34 6.10 -30.30 -0.26
N LEU A 35 5.10 -29.95 -1.09
CA LEU A 35 3.70 -30.00 -0.67
C LEU A 35 3.25 -31.44 -0.38
N LEU A 36 3.64 -32.38 -1.22
CA LEU A 36 3.35 -33.81 -1.01
C LEU A 36 4.07 -34.37 0.21
N LEU A 37 5.31 -33.94 0.48
CA LEU A 37 6.06 -34.32 1.67
C LEU A 37 5.38 -33.81 2.94
N ILE A 38 4.93 -32.55 2.95
CA ILE A 38 4.16 -31.96 4.06
C ILE A 38 2.86 -32.74 4.27
N ASP A 39 2.11 -32.97 3.20
CA ASP A 39 0.85 -33.73 3.24
C ASP A 39 1.04 -35.14 3.82
N TYR A 40 2.05 -35.87 3.35
CA TYR A 40 2.37 -37.21 3.84
C TYR A 40 2.85 -37.19 5.30
N ALA A 41 3.71 -36.24 5.67
CA ALA A 41 4.21 -36.10 7.03
C ALA A 41 3.06 -35.86 8.03
N LEU A 42 2.13 -34.96 7.69
CA LEU A 42 0.92 -34.71 8.47
C LEU A 42 0.04 -35.97 8.59
N GLU A 43 -0.12 -36.73 7.50
CA GLU A 43 -0.86 -37.99 7.53
C GLU A 43 -0.23 -39.01 8.49
N GLN A 44 1.07 -39.25 8.36
CA GLN A 44 1.77 -40.24 9.20
C GLN A 44 1.68 -39.85 10.68
N PHE A 45 1.79 -38.56 10.99
CA PHE A 45 1.65 -38.06 12.35
C PHE A 45 0.22 -38.23 12.86
N HIS A 46 -0.78 -37.85 12.06
CA HIS A 46 -2.20 -37.99 12.40
C HIS A 46 -2.59 -39.46 12.65
N GLN A 47 -2.07 -40.38 11.83
CA GLN A 47 -2.25 -41.83 11.98
C GLN A 47 -1.39 -42.45 13.09
N LYS A 48 -0.63 -41.64 13.84
CA LYS A 48 0.28 -42.07 14.92
C LYS A 48 1.37 -43.05 14.47
N LYS A 49 1.73 -43.04 13.19
CA LYS A 49 2.82 -43.84 12.62
C LYS A 49 4.20 -43.19 12.86
N VAL A 50 4.22 -41.89 13.13
CA VAL A 50 5.40 -41.14 13.59
C VAL A 50 5.04 -40.28 14.79
N GLN A 51 5.95 -40.16 15.75
CA GLN A 51 5.80 -39.30 16.93
C GLN A 51 6.58 -37.99 16.76
N ALA A 52 6.13 -36.94 17.45
CA ALA A 52 6.68 -35.58 17.33
C ALA A 52 8.17 -35.52 17.70
N ASP A 53 8.55 -36.31 18.69
CA ASP A 53 9.88 -36.39 19.31
C ASP A 53 10.80 -37.44 18.64
N LYS A 54 10.34 -38.15 17.60
CA LYS A 54 11.20 -39.06 16.83
C LYS A 54 12.41 -38.28 16.33
N VAL A 55 13.61 -38.71 16.70
CA VAL A 55 14.86 -38.01 16.41
C VAL A 55 15.48 -38.52 15.11
N TYR A 56 15.91 -37.59 14.26
CA TYR A 56 16.81 -37.83 13.14
C TYR A 56 18.17 -37.20 13.44
N ARG A 57 19.24 -37.97 13.22
CA ARG A 57 20.63 -37.49 13.31
C ARG A 57 21.16 -37.25 11.91
N VAL A 58 21.60 -36.03 11.64
CA VAL A 58 22.11 -35.62 10.32
C VAL A 58 23.35 -36.45 9.97
N SER A 59 23.23 -37.28 8.94
CA SER A 59 24.28 -38.19 8.46
C SER A 59 25.42 -37.44 7.74
N GLU A 60 25.08 -36.43 6.95
CA GLU A 60 26.01 -35.64 6.16
C GLU A 60 25.53 -34.18 6.06
N GLN A 61 26.50 -33.25 6.06
CA GLN A 61 26.23 -31.83 5.84
C GLN A 61 26.33 -31.52 4.34
N LYS A 62 25.21 -31.10 3.72
CA LYS A 62 25.19 -30.74 2.30
C LYS A 62 25.73 -29.34 2.00
N ASN A 63 25.35 -28.34 2.81
CA ASN A 63 25.81 -26.96 2.63
C ASN A 63 25.87 -26.23 3.97
N LYS A 64 26.89 -25.38 4.16
CA LYS A 64 27.07 -24.53 5.34
C LYS A 64 26.42 -23.15 5.18
N LYS A 65 26.15 -22.72 3.95
CA LYS A 65 25.64 -21.38 3.67
C LYS A 65 24.12 -21.37 3.85
N ILE A 66 23.68 -20.67 4.90
CA ILE A 66 22.27 -20.39 5.14
C ILE A 66 21.77 -19.45 4.03
N GLY A 67 20.70 -19.82 3.34
CA GLY A 67 20.10 -19.06 2.25
C GLY A 67 18.77 -19.66 1.78
N GLU A 68 18.19 -19.16 0.69
CA GLU A 68 16.84 -19.54 0.22
C GLU A 68 16.65 -21.05 0.00
N GLN A 69 17.72 -21.81 -0.24
CA GLN A 69 17.67 -23.24 -0.52
C GLN A 69 18.20 -24.14 0.60
N TYR A 70 18.84 -23.58 1.63
CA TYR A 70 19.50 -24.36 2.69
C TYR A 70 19.39 -23.65 4.04
N LEU A 71 18.94 -24.37 5.07
CA LEU A 71 18.90 -23.85 6.44
C LEU A 71 20.25 -23.97 7.14
N GLY A 72 21.10 -24.91 6.70
CA GLY A 72 22.45 -25.13 7.22
C GLY A 72 22.49 -26.16 8.35
N LEU A 73 21.80 -27.30 8.19
CA LEU A 73 21.91 -28.43 9.12
C LEU A 73 23.35 -28.97 9.13
N GLU A 74 23.95 -29.19 10.30
CA GLU A 74 25.30 -29.73 10.44
C GLU A 74 25.30 -31.23 10.74
N LYS A 75 26.36 -31.91 10.29
CA LYS A 75 26.58 -33.33 10.53
C LYS A 75 26.59 -33.63 12.03
N ASN A 76 25.93 -34.71 12.43
CA ASN A 76 25.71 -35.15 13.81
C ASN A 76 24.74 -34.31 14.65
N GLU A 77 24.22 -33.18 14.15
CA GLU A 77 23.11 -32.52 14.82
C GLU A 77 21.87 -33.43 14.82
N SER A 78 21.04 -33.29 15.84
CA SER A 78 19.83 -34.09 16.03
C SER A 78 18.61 -33.19 16.05
N TYR A 79 17.61 -33.55 15.26
CA TYR A 79 16.36 -32.82 15.15
C TYR A 79 15.19 -33.77 15.30
N THR A 80 14.15 -33.31 15.98
CA THR A 80 12.89 -34.05 16.09
C THR A 80 12.09 -33.96 14.78
N PHE A 81 11.20 -34.93 14.55
CA PHE A 81 10.24 -34.89 13.46
C PHE A 81 9.48 -33.57 13.43
N ALA A 82 9.02 -33.09 14.59
CA ALA A 82 8.27 -31.86 14.68
C ALA A 82 9.09 -30.64 14.25
N GLN A 83 10.36 -30.54 14.68
CA GLN A 83 11.26 -29.48 14.22
C GLN A 83 11.48 -29.54 12.71
N LEU A 84 11.77 -30.71 12.16
CA LEU A 84 12.01 -30.85 10.72
C LEU A 84 10.77 -30.48 9.90
N LEU A 85 9.58 -30.91 10.30
CA LEU A 85 8.34 -30.55 9.62
C LEU A 85 8.06 -29.04 9.71
N GLN A 86 8.21 -28.44 10.89
CA GLN A 86 8.12 -26.97 11.06
C GLN A 86 9.11 -26.23 10.16
N PHE A 87 10.35 -26.70 10.10
CA PHE A 87 11.41 -26.08 9.30
C PHE A 87 11.12 -26.21 7.80
N VAL A 88 10.62 -27.36 7.32
CA VAL A 88 10.21 -27.54 5.92
C VAL A 88 9.05 -26.62 5.57
N ILE A 89 8.01 -26.54 6.41
CA ILE A 89 6.86 -25.65 6.17
C ILE A 89 7.31 -24.18 6.12
N PHE A 90 8.24 -23.78 7.00
CA PHE A 90 8.68 -22.40 7.13
C PHE A 90 9.71 -21.97 6.07
N THR A 91 10.63 -22.86 5.68
CA THR A 91 11.80 -22.51 4.84
C THR A 91 11.84 -23.22 3.49
N GLN A 92 11.17 -24.37 3.37
CA GLN A 92 11.32 -25.34 2.28
C GLN A 92 12.76 -25.70 1.88
N ALA A 93 13.72 -25.52 2.79
CA ALA A 93 15.13 -25.74 2.52
C ALA A 93 15.42 -27.21 2.19
N ASN A 94 16.28 -27.44 1.19
CA ASN A 94 16.55 -28.77 0.63
C ASN A 94 17.18 -29.72 1.65
N ASP A 95 18.10 -29.23 2.48
CA ASP A 95 18.73 -30.03 3.55
C ASP A 95 17.71 -30.49 4.60
N VAL A 96 16.72 -29.65 4.90
CA VAL A 96 15.62 -30.01 5.81
C VAL A 96 14.65 -30.99 5.13
N LYS A 97 14.32 -30.79 3.84
CA LYS A 97 13.50 -31.72 3.04
C LYS A 97 14.11 -33.11 3.02
N ASP A 98 15.42 -33.21 2.83
CA ASP A 98 16.15 -34.47 2.82
C ASP A 98 16.12 -35.13 4.20
N ALA A 99 16.37 -34.37 5.27
CA ALA A 99 16.29 -34.89 6.65
C ALA A 99 14.88 -35.42 6.98
N LEU A 100 13.83 -34.68 6.61
CA LEU A 100 12.44 -35.11 6.78
C LEU A 100 12.08 -36.30 5.88
N SER A 101 12.69 -36.42 4.71
CA SER A 101 12.50 -37.58 3.85
C SER A 101 13.14 -38.83 4.46
N ASN A 102 14.37 -38.73 4.98
CA ASN A 102 15.05 -39.85 5.63
C ASN A 102 14.32 -40.34 6.89
N ILE A 103 13.74 -39.44 7.70
CA ILE A 103 13.00 -39.87 8.90
C ILE A 103 11.67 -40.58 8.58
N LEU A 104 11.08 -40.31 7.41
CA LEU A 104 9.79 -40.85 6.96
C LEU A 104 9.90 -42.07 6.03
N PHE A 105 10.95 -42.13 5.22
CA PHE A 105 11.08 -43.08 4.09
C PHE A 105 12.44 -43.80 4.05
N ASP A 106 13.29 -43.64 5.07
CA ASP A 106 14.64 -44.19 5.17
C ASP A 106 15.67 -43.66 4.14
N SER A 107 15.24 -43.22 2.94
CA SER A 107 16.08 -42.59 1.93
C SER A 107 15.32 -41.56 1.08
N VAL A 108 16.06 -40.65 0.43
CA VAL A 108 15.48 -39.62 -0.47
C VAL A 108 14.93 -40.25 -1.76
N GLU A 109 15.57 -41.30 -2.26
CA GLU A 109 15.14 -42.05 -3.45
C GLU A 109 13.81 -42.75 -3.20
N GLN A 110 13.64 -43.39 -2.03
CA GLN A 110 12.38 -43.99 -1.63
C GLN A 110 11.27 -42.95 -1.46
N ALA A 111 11.61 -41.79 -0.88
CA ALA A 111 10.69 -40.67 -0.76
C ALA A 111 10.17 -40.25 -2.15
N GLN A 112 11.04 -40.08 -3.15
CA GLN A 112 10.60 -39.69 -4.50
C GLN A 112 9.63 -40.71 -5.13
N LEU A 113 9.88 -42.00 -4.97
CA LEU A 113 9.00 -43.05 -5.50
C LEU A 113 7.61 -43.01 -4.85
N ILE A 114 7.56 -42.90 -3.51
CA ILE A 114 6.31 -42.90 -2.75
C ILE A 114 5.52 -41.61 -3.00
N LEU A 115 6.19 -40.45 -3.01
CA LEU A 115 5.55 -39.17 -3.29
C LEU A 115 5.05 -39.09 -4.74
N SER A 116 5.74 -39.70 -5.71
CA SER A 116 5.24 -39.80 -7.10
C SER A 116 3.93 -40.56 -7.17
N LYS A 117 3.84 -41.73 -6.52
CA LYS A 117 2.61 -42.52 -6.46
C LYS A 117 1.50 -41.78 -5.71
N ARG A 118 1.84 -41.02 -4.66
CA ARG A 118 0.86 -40.18 -3.96
C ARG A 118 0.32 -39.08 -4.86
N ALA A 119 1.15 -38.45 -5.70
CA ALA A 119 0.73 -37.40 -6.62
C ALA A 119 -0.38 -37.87 -7.58
N GLU A 120 -0.32 -39.13 -8.02
CA GLU A 120 -1.33 -39.74 -8.90
C GLU A 120 -2.74 -39.71 -8.30
N ASN A 121 -2.89 -39.83 -6.97
CA ASN A 121 -4.18 -39.73 -6.28
C ASN A 121 -4.88 -38.39 -6.51
N TYR A 122 -4.09 -37.34 -6.76
CA TYR A 122 -4.56 -35.99 -7.05
C TYR A 122 -4.51 -35.65 -8.54
N LYS A 123 -4.13 -36.60 -9.41
CA LYS A 123 -3.82 -36.35 -10.83
C LYS A 123 -2.73 -35.29 -11.00
N LEU A 124 -1.70 -35.39 -10.16
CA LEU A 124 -0.53 -34.52 -10.15
C LEU A 124 0.74 -35.31 -10.52
N THR A 125 1.77 -34.57 -10.90
CA THR A 125 3.13 -35.09 -11.16
C THR A 125 4.15 -34.24 -10.40
N LEU A 126 5.28 -34.82 -9.99
CA LEU A 126 6.24 -34.12 -9.13
C LEU A 126 6.88 -32.89 -9.78
N LYS A 127 7.24 -32.97 -11.06
CA LYS A 127 8.03 -31.97 -11.80
C LYS A 127 7.53 -31.83 -13.24
N ALA A 128 6.25 -31.54 -13.39
CA ALA A 128 5.65 -31.19 -14.67
C ALA A 128 4.47 -30.23 -14.46
N PRO A 129 3.93 -29.63 -15.53
CA PRO A 129 2.74 -28.79 -15.44
C PRO A 129 1.56 -29.53 -14.82
N ASN A 130 1.01 -28.95 -13.76
CA ASN A 130 -0.10 -29.47 -12.98
C ASN A 130 -1.28 -28.52 -13.03
N GLN A 131 -2.50 -29.03 -13.25
CA GLN A 131 -3.69 -28.18 -13.24
C GLN A 131 -3.95 -27.59 -11.84
N LEU A 132 -4.27 -26.30 -11.79
CA LEU A 132 -4.50 -25.56 -10.55
C LEU A 132 -5.61 -26.18 -9.69
N LYS A 133 -6.68 -26.73 -10.29
CA LYS A 133 -7.71 -27.47 -9.54
C LYS A 133 -7.15 -28.68 -8.78
N ASN A 134 -6.24 -29.44 -9.38
CA ASN A 134 -5.68 -30.65 -8.79
C ASN A 134 -4.72 -30.27 -7.66
N LEU A 135 -3.96 -29.20 -7.87
CA LEU A 135 -3.10 -28.62 -6.86
C LEU A 135 -3.91 -28.09 -5.66
N PHE A 136 -5.04 -27.44 -5.93
CA PHE A 136 -5.98 -27.00 -4.90
C PHE A 136 -6.51 -28.17 -4.07
N LEU A 137 -6.81 -29.33 -4.68
CA LEU A 137 -7.26 -30.51 -3.93
C LEU A 137 -6.20 -31.04 -2.96
N LEU A 138 -4.93 -31.07 -3.37
CA LEU A 138 -3.81 -31.41 -2.47
C LEU A 138 -3.72 -30.41 -1.30
N VAL A 139 -3.74 -29.12 -1.61
CA VAL A 139 -3.65 -28.05 -0.59
C VAL A 139 -4.86 -28.06 0.35
N LYS A 140 -6.06 -28.31 -0.19
CA LYS A 140 -7.29 -28.51 0.59
C LYS A 140 -7.13 -29.66 1.58
N HIS A 141 -6.54 -30.78 1.16
CA HIS A 141 -6.28 -31.90 2.06
C HIS A 141 -5.33 -31.51 3.21
N ILE A 142 -4.22 -30.82 2.90
CA ILE A 142 -3.28 -30.29 3.89
C ILE A 142 -3.98 -29.40 4.93
N TYR A 143 -4.87 -28.51 4.50
CA TYR A 143 -5.56 -27.60 5.44
C TYR A 143 -6.83 -28.18 6.08
N SER A 144 -7.27 -29.36 5.64
CA SER A 144 -8.39 -30.11 6.25
C SER A 144 -8.03 -30.82 7.55
N TYR A 145 -6.73 -30.98 7.86
CA TYR A 145 -6.31 -31.54 9.14
C TYR A 145 -6.78 -30.66 10.32
N PRO A 146 -7.07 -31.27 11.49
CA PRO A 146 -7.51 -30.56 12.70
C PRO A 146 -6.68 -29.33 13.07
N ALA A 147 -7.33 -28.31 13.64
CA ALA A 147 -6.70 -27.05 14.00
C ALA A 147 -5.52 -27.21 14.98
N GLU A 148 -5.57 -28.20 15.86
CA GLU A 148 -4.50 -28.53 16.81
C GLU A 148 -3.22 -28.98 16.09
N LEU A 149 -3.36 -29.76 15.03
CA LEU A 149 -2.24 -30.17 14.18
C LEU A 149 -1.67 -28.98 13.41
N LYS A 150 -2.55 -28.14 12.87
CA LYS A 150 -2.13 -26.93 12.16
C LYS A 150 -1.35 -26.00 13.07
N LYS A 151 -1.84 -25.75 14.30
CA LYS A 151 -1.15 -24.92 15.32
C LYS A 151 0.22 -25.48 15.71
N LEU A 152 0.41 -26.80 15.68
CA LEU A 152 1.68 -27.43 16.04
C LEU A 152 2.77 -27.21 14.98
N PHE A 153 2.43 -27.31 13.69
CA PHE A 153 3.45 -27.34 12.62
C PHE A 153 3.54 -26.05 11.80
N PHE A 154 2.47 -25.26 11.70
CA PHE A 154 2.46 -23.99 10.97
C PHE A 154 2.83 -22.84 11.89
N ILE A 155 4.13 -22.72 12.16
CA ILE A 155 4.70 -21.70 13.05
C ILE A 155 4.87 -20.35 12.33
N LYS A 156 4.78 -19.25 13.09
CA LYS A 156 5.01 -17.88 12.60
C LYS A 156 6.44 -17.38 12.81
N THR A 157 7.18 -18.00 13.72
CA THR A 157 8.55 -17.63 14.07
C THR A 157 9.40 -18.88 14.16
N LEU A 158 10.52 -18.90 13.46
CA LEU A 158 11.47 -20.01 13.48
C LEU A 158 12.66 -19.66 14.36
N PHE A 159 12.94 -20.49 15.37
CA PHE A 159 14.17 -20.40 16.15
C PHE A 159 15.15 -21.49 15.69
N PHE A 160 16.31 -21.07 15.18
CA PHE A 160 17.36 -21.98 14.72
C PHE A 160 18.74 -21.45 15.11
N LYS A 161 19.57 -22.30 15.73
CA LYS A 161 20.93 -21.94 16.21
C LYS A 161 20.99 -20.62 16.99
N ASN A 162 20.08 -20.46 17.96
CA ASN A 162 19.91 -19.26 18.79
C ASN A 162 19.61 -17.96 18.01
N LYS A 163 19.16 -18.07 16.76
CA LYS A 163 18.71 -16.95 15.93
C LYS A 163 17.23 -17.08 15.62
N VAL A 164 16.57 -15.94 15.55
CA VAL A 164 15.18 -15.83 15.08
C VAL A 164 15.22 -15.62 13.57
N TYR A 165 14.54 -16.49 12.85
CA TYR A 165 14.30 -16.38 11.43
C TYR A 165 12.87 -15.91 11.21
N GLN A 166 12.73 -14.91 10.34
CA GLN A 166 11.45 -14.49 9.80
C GLN A 166 11.16 -15.31 8.54
N PRO A 167 9.88 -15.53 8.21
CA PRO A 167 9.51 -16.26 7.01
C PRO A 167 10.00 -15.54 5.76
N ILE A 168 10.16 -16.30 4.67
CA ILE A 168 10.68 -15.82 3.39
C ILE A 168 9.86 -14.65 2.83
N THR A 169 8.58 -14.57 3.19
CA THR A 169 7.73 -13.41 2.92
C THR A 169 7.18 -12.81 4.23
N PRO A 170 7.19 -11.47 4.38
CA PRO A 170 6.49 -10.78 5.47
C PRO A 170 5.00 -11.13 5.57
N LEU A 171 4.42 -11.68 4.50
CA LEU A 171 3.02 -12.10 4.43
C LEU A 171 2.65 -13.13 5.52
N LEU A 172 3.54 -14.07 5.86
CA LEU A 172 3.26 -15.09 6.90
C LEU A 172 3.18 -14.46 8.31
N ALA A 173 3.82 -13.32 8.54
CA ALA A 173 3.71 -12.59 9.80
C ALA A 173 2.33 -11.93 9.98
N HIS A 174 1.53 -11.81 8.91
CA HIS A 174 0.24 -11.13 8.97
C HIS A 174 -0.77 -11.93 9.84
N PRO A 175 -1.52 -11.27 10.76
CA PRO A 175 -2.42 -11.95 11.68
C PRO A 175 -3.59 -12.67 10.98
N VAL A 176 -4.06 -12.13 9.86
CA VAL A 176 -5.16 -12.72 9.05
C VAL A 176 -4.81 -14.09 8.47
N LEU A 177 -3.52 -14.37 8.29
CA LEU A 177 -3.04 -15.61 7.69
C LEU A 177 -2.58 -16.59 8.76
N THR A 178 -3.03 -17.83 8.60
CA THR A 178 -2.62 -18.97 9.42
C THR A 178 -1.38 -19.62 8.82
N SER A 179 -1.30 -19.67 7.49
CA SER A 179 -0.17 -20.25 6.78
C SER A 179 0.04 -19.58 5.42
N VAL A 180 1.30 -19.57 5.00
CA VAL A 180 1.76 -19.27 3.65
C VAL A 180 2.75 -20.37 3.28
N LEU A 181 2.41 -21.14 2.27
CA LEU A 181 3.30 -22.04 1.54
C LEU A 181 3.65 -21.39 0.21
N TYR A 182 4.62 -21.94 -0.51
CA TYR A 182 4.91 -21.48 -1.87
C TYR A 182 5.37 -22.63 -2.76
N LEU A 183 5.23 -22.45 -4.07
CA LEU A 183 5.84 -23.32 -5.07
C LEU A 183 6.92 -22.54 -5.80
N SER A 184 8.12 -23.12 -5.85
CA SER A 184 9.21 -22.59 -6.66
C SER A 184 9.00 -23.05 -8.11
N HIS A 185 8.60 -22.11 -8.97
CA HIS A 185 8.58 -22.28 -10.42
C HIS A 185 9.85 -21.68 -11.03
N THR A 186 10.28 -22.20 -12.18
CA THR A 186 11.55 -21.87 -12.87
C THR A 186 11.77 -20.36 -13.06
N PHE A 187 10.68 -19.58 -13.10
CA PHE A 187 10.75 -18.14 -13.30
C PHE A 187 10.15 -17.31 -12.15
N ARG A 188 9.29 -17.87 -11.28
CA ARG A 188 8.55 -17.12 -10.23
C ARG A 188 8.10 -17.99 -9.05
N GLN A 189 7.67 -17.36 -7.96
CA GLN A 189 7.01 -18.04 -6.84
C GLN A 189 5.49 -17.95 -6.96
N ILE A 190 4.79 -19.02 -6.59
CA ILE A 190 3.34 -19.04 -6.41
C ILE A 190 3.09 -19.19 -4.92
N TYR A 191 2.48 -18.18 -4.31
CA TYR A 191 2.13 -18.18 -2.90
C TYR A 191 0.80 -18.88 -2.70
N ILE A 192 0.78 -19.80 -1.75
CA ILE A 192 -0.40 -20.58 -1.36
C ILE A 192 -0.73 -20.18 0.07
N THR A 193 -1.80 -19.41 0.23
CA THR A 193 -2.15 -18.80 1.52
C THR A 193 -3.36 -19.48 2.12
N TYR A 194 -3.44 -19.50 3.44
CA TYR A 194 -4.60 -20.04 4.15
C TYR A 194 -4.98 -19.17 5.35
N SER A 195 -6.27 -18.93 5.49
CA SER A 195 -6.86 -18.27 6.65
C SER A 195 -7.85 -19.22 7.33
N GLU A 196 -7.54 -19.61 8.57
CA GLU A 196 -8.42 -20.42 9.42
C GLU A 196 -9.74 -19.69 9.72
N GLN A 197 -9.68 -18.38 9.91
CA GLN A 197 -10.84 -17.56 10.29
C GLN A 197 -11.97 -17.70 9.27
N ASN A 198 -11.63 -17.68 7.99
CA ASN A 198 -12.60 -17.69 6.89
C ASN A 198 -12.56 -18.99 6.08
N GLN A 199 -11.82 -20.01 6.56
CA GLN A 199 -11.60 -21.29 5.88
C GLN A 199 -11.35 -21.11 4.37
N SER A 200 -10.41 -20.23 4.03
CA SER A 200 -10.14 -19.84 2.64
C SER A 200 -8.70 -20.13 2.25
N ILE A 201 -8.52 -20.61 1.03
CA ILE A 201 -7.22 -20.89 0.40
C ILE A 201 -7.04 -19.92 -0.76
N GLY A 202 -5.88 -19.26 -0.79
CA GLY A 202 -5.49 -18.38 -1.87
C GLY A 202 -4.33 -18.93 -2.68
N PHE A 203 -4.34 -18.68 -3.99
CA PHE A 203 -3.20 -18.86 -4.89
C PHE A 203 -2.87 -17.52 -5.52
N PHE A 204 -1.63 -17.07 -5.34
CA PHE A 204 -1.21 -15.73 -5.72
C PHE A 204 0.16 -15.75 -6.42
N SER A 205 0.23 -15.13 -7.60
CA SER A 205 1.48 -14.91 -8.34
C SER A 205 1.29 -13.70 -9.24
N PHE A 206 2.19 -12.72 -9.15
CA PHE A 206 2.05 -11.42 -9.84
C PHE A 206 3.26 -11.15 -10.74
N LEU A 207 3.08 -10.30 -11.75
CA LEU A 207 4.17 -9.97 -12.70
C LEU A 207 5.13 -8.92 -12.14
N ASP A 208 4.71 -8.17 -11.12
CA ASP A 208 5.44 -7.05 -10.57
C ASP A 208 5.20 -6.85 -9.07
N ASP A 209 6.07 -6.03 -8.48
CA ASP A 209 5.97 -5.66 -7.07
C ASP A 209 4.89 -4.62 -6.79
N ILE A 210 4.26 -4.01 -7.79
CA ILE A 210 3.22 -2.98 -7.57
C ILE A 210 1.96 -3.62 -7.01
N HIS A 211 1.74 -4.88 -7.32
CA HIS A 211 0.65 -5.64 -6.73
C HIS A 211 0.80 -5.83 -5.21
N ARG A 212 2.04 -5.84 -4.68
CA ARG A 212 2.40 -6.06 -3.26
C ARG A 212 1.48 -7.09 -2.60
N LEU A 213 1.84 -8.37 -2.72
CA LEU A 213 1.09 -9.50 -2.12
C LEU A 213 0.70 -9.24 -0.65
N GLU A 214 1.60 -8.60 0.10
CA GLU A 214 1.45 -8.26 1.51
C GLU A 214 0.23 -7.36 1.78
N HIS A 215 -0.21 -6.60 0.78
CA HIS A 215 -1.37 -5.74 0.86
C HIS A 215 -2.61 -6.42 0.28
N LEU A 216 -2.46 -7.09 -0.86
CA LEU A 216 -3.59 -7.66 -1.57
C LEU A 216 -4.18 -8.88 -0.86
N VAL A 217 -3.32 -9.77 -0.34
CA VAL A 217 -3.76 -11.04 0.25
C VAL A 217 -4.59 -10.82 1.52
N PRO A 218 -4.20 -9.96 2.49
CA PRO A 218 -5.07 -9.64 3.62
C PRO A 218 -6.43 -9.09 3.20
N TYR A 219 -6.47 -8.24 2.16
CA TYR A 219 -7.73 -7.70 1.63
C TYR A 219 -8.65 -8.83 1.16
N TYR A 220 -8.13 -9.72 0.32
CA TYR A 220 -8.90 -10.82 -0.25
C TYR A 220 -9.41 -11.80 0.80
N HIS A 221 -8.55 -12.20 1.74
CA HIS A 221 -8.97 -13.11 2.80
C HIS A 221 -9.99 -12.50 3.75
N PHE A 222 -9.90 -11.19 4.03
CA PHE A 222 -10.73 -10.56 5.04
C PHE A 222 -12.06 -10.02 4.50
N PHE A 223 -12.10 -9.52 3.25
CA PHE A 223 -13.29 -8.91 2.67
C PHE A 223 -13.89 -9.77 1.56
N GLN A 224 -15.08 -10.32 1.83
CA GLN A 224 -15.85 -11.06 0.82
C GLN A 224 -16.48 -10.11 -0.22
N GLU A 225 -17.00 -8.97 0.24
CA GLU A 225 -17.47 -7.91 -0.64
C GLU A 225 -16.29 -7.12 -1.20
N LYS A 226 -16.06 -7.28 -2.50
CA LYS A 226 -14.99 -6.59 -3.22
C LYS A 226 -15.32 -5.13 -3.61
N TYR A 227 -16.52 -4.65 -3.24
CA TYR A 227 -16.99 -3.31 -3.53
C TYR A 227 -16.88 -2.43 -2.29
N VAL A 228 -16.29 -1.26 -2.47
CA VAL A 228 -16.33 -0.20 -1.47
C VAL A 228 -17.48 0.73 -1.84
N GLU A 229 -18.33 1.04 -0.87
CA GLU A 229 -19.38 2.05 -1.07
C GLU A 229 -18.75 3.44 -1.03
N ALA A 230 -18.86 4.17 -2.14
CA ALA A 230 -18.27 5.50 -2.28
C ALA A 230 -18.85 6.49 -1.29
N LYS A 231 -18.00 7.40 -0.79
CA LYS A 231 -18.44 8.59 -0.07
C LYS A 231 -18.98 9.60 -1.09
N LYS A 232 -20.31 9.62 -1.26
CA LYS A 232 -20.99 10.47 -2.25
C LYS A 232 -21.06 11.93 -1.79
N CYS A 233 -20.76 12.85 -2.69
CA CYS A 233 -20.99 14.28 -2.51
C CYS A 233 -21.35 14.97 -3.84
N SER A 234 -21.79 16.21 -3.77
CA SER A 234 -22.17 17.00 -4.95
C SER A 234 -21.46 18.35 -4.93
N SER A 235 -20.85 18.74 -6.04
CA SER A 235 -20.35 20.10 -6.22
C SER A 235 -21.49 21.01 -6.68
N GLN A 236 -21.65 22.17 -6.05
CA GLN A 236 -22.69 23.14 -6.44
C GLN A 236 -22.21 24.07 -7.55
N THR A 237 -20.93 24.42 -7.54
CA THR A 237 -20.32 25.37 -8.48
C THR A 237 -19.62 24.68 -9.65
N GLY A 238 -19.42 23.36 -9.58
CA GLY A 238 -18.59 22.62 -10.53
C GLY A 238 -17.09 22.85 -10.29
N ILE A 239 -16.71 23.39 -9.13
CA ILE A 239 -15.32 23.66 -8.78
C ILE A 239 -14.84 22.69 -7.70
N ILE A 240 -13.63 22.16 -7.90
CA ILE A 240 -12.86 21.45 -6.88
C ILE A 240 -11.50 22.14 -6.75
N ASN A 241 -11.13 22.58 -5.55
CA ASN A 241 -9.80 23.09 -5.25
C ASN A 241 -9.03 22.03 -4.45
N ILE A 242 -7.90 21.57 -4.97
CA ILE A 242 -6.99 20.63 -4.31
C ILE A 242 -5.75 21.40 -3.87
N LEU A 243 -5.54 21.46 -2.56
CA LEU A 243 -4.40 22.10 -1.94
C LEU A 243 -3.29 21.09 -1.74
N GLY A 244 -2.06 21.58 -1.80
CA GLY A 244 -0.85 20.85 -1.44
C GLY A 244 -0.80 20.38 0.01
N ASP A 245 0.37 19.89 0.41
CA ASP A 245 0.61 19.35 1.76
C ASP A 245 0.26 20.40 2.82
N THR A 246 -0.51 19.99 3.83
CA THR A 246 -1.12 20.89 4.82
C THR A 246 -0.89 20.41 6.24
N TYR A 247 -0.19 21.23 7.02
CA TYR A 247 0.07 21.09 8.45
C TYR A 247 0.37 22.47 9.08
N PHE A 248 -0.30 22.82 10.18
CA PHE A 248 -0.15 24.12 10.85
C PHE A 248 1.19 24.30 11.59
N GLY A 249 1.99 23.24 11.71
CA GLY A 249 3.39 23.35 12.11
C GLY A 249 3.63 23.30 13.61
N GLU A 250 2.69 22.86 14.44
CA GLU A 250 2.75 22.90 15.90
C GLU A 250 4.07 22.35 16.47
N MET A 251 4.56 21.23 15.94
CA MET A 251 5.85 20.64 16.32
C MET A 251 7.04 21.55 15.98
N TYR A 252 7.02 22.21 14.83
CA TYR A 252 8.04 23.20 14.45
C TYR A 252 7.94 24.46 15.30
N THR A 253 6.72 24.92 15.57
CA THR A 253 6.43 26.04 16.45
C THR A 253 6.98 25.80 17.86
N GLU A 254 6.81 24.61 18.43
CA GLU A 254 7.38 24.23 19.72
C GLU A 254 8.92 24.29 19.71
N LYS A 255 9.56 23.79 18.64
CA LYS A 255 11.02 23.86 18.46
C LYS A 255 11.52 25.31 18.31
N ARG A 256 10.80 26.16 17.57
CA ARG A 256 11.12 27.59 17.42
C ARG A 256 10.97 28.31 18.77
N LYS A 257 9.89 28.04 19.49
CA LYS A 257 9.63 28.57 20.84
C LYS A 257 10.73 28.22 21.83
N SER A 258 11.20 26.97 21.87
CA SER A 258 12.27 26.55 22.77
C SER A 258 13.61 27.24 22.49
N ARG A 259 13.77 27.81 21.28
CA ARG A 259 14.94 28.59 20.85
C ARG A 259 14.75 30.09 21.00
N GLY A 260 13.60 30.55 21.52
CA GLY A 260 13.27 31.97 21.62
C GLY A 260 13.02 32.65 20.28
N GLN A 261 12.67 31.90 19.24
CA GLN A 261 12.40 32.42 17.90
C GLN A 261 10.93 32.84 17.76
N THR A 262 10.69 33.89 16.97
CA THR A 262 9.34 34.30 16.58
C THR A 262 8.73 33.29 15.61
N ASP A 263 7.40 33.17 15.65
CA ASP A 263 6.65 32.17 14.91
C ASP A 263 5.23 32.70 14.64
N ALA A 264 4.76 32.54 13.40
CA ALA A 264 3.47 33.07 12.97
C ALA A 264 2.28 32.43 13.67
N LEU A 265 2.31 31.12 13.93
CA LEU A 265 1.21 30.42 14.60
C LEU A 265 1.01 30.94 16.02
N GLN A 266 2.10 31.23 16.73
CA GLN A 266 2.05 31.84 18.07
C GLN A 266 1.56 33.29 18.04
N GLN A 267 2.00 34.08 17.06
CA GLN A 267 1.75 35.51 17.02
C GLN A 267 0.37 35.86 16.43
N TYR A 268 -0.07 35.12 15.41
CA TYR A 268 -1.24 35.46 14.60
C TYR A 268 -2.31 34.35 14.56
N GLY A 269 -2.01 33.15 15.07
CA GLY A 269 -2.94 32.03 15.10
C GLY A 269 -3.08 31.29 13.77
N TYR A 270 -3.97 30.29 13.74
CA TYR A 270 -4.14 29.34 12.64
C TYR A 270 -4.57 30.02 11.34
N HIS A 271 -5.45 31.02 11.45
CA HIS A 271 -6.00 31.72 10.29
C HIS A 271 -4.95 32.43 9.43
N TYR A 272 -3.86 32.89 10.04
CA TYR A 272 -2.84 33.69 9.37
C TYR A 272 -2.28 33.03 8.11
N SER A 273 -2.01 31.72 8.15
CA SER A 273 -1.41 31.00 7.03
C SER A 273 -2.32 30.89 5.80
N PHE A 274 -3.64 30.99 5.97
CA PHE A 274 -4.60 30.89 4.87
C PHE A 274 -4.98 32.24 4.26
N GLN A 275 -4.79 33.36 4.96
CA GLN A 275 -5.35 34.67 4.56
C GLN A 275 -5.12 35.06 3.09
N LYS A 276 -3.90 34.83 2.56
CA LYS A 276 -3.56 35.22 1.18
C LYS A 276 -3.99 34.22 0.11
N ILE A 277 -4.40 33.00 0.51
CA ILE A 277 -4.92 31.97 -0.39
C ILE A 277 -6.40 31.64 -0.13
N GLN A 278 -7.03 32.27 0.87
CA GLN A 278 -8.45 32.13 1.16
C GLN A 278 -9.37 32.43 -0.05
N PRO A 279 -9.05 33.37 -0.96
CA PRO A 279 -9.87 33.60 -2.15
C PRO A 279 -10.08 32.38 -3.06
N PHE A 280 -9.21 31.36 -2.97
CA PHE A 280 -9.39 30.10 -3.69
C PHE A 280 -10.50 29.21 -3.08
N LEU A 281 -10.77 29.36 -1.78
CA LEU A 281 -11.59 28.45 -0.99
C LEU A 281 -13.05 28.92 -0.94
N GLY A 282 -13.73 28.81 -2.07
CA GLY A 282 -15.14 29.18 -2.18
C GLY A 282 -16.03 28.34 -1.25
N LYS A 283 -16.99 28.98 -0.59
CA LYS A 283 -17.93 28.33 0.34
C LYS A 283 -18.72 27.17 -0.28
N ASN A 284 -19.04 27.28 -1.56
CA ASN A 284 -19.85 26.30 -2.30
C ASN A 284 -19.00 25.38 -3.19
N ASP A 285 -17.68 25.52 -3.15
CA ASP A 285 -16.73 24.67 -3.85
C ASP A 285 -16.45 23.41 -3.02
N ILE A 286 -15.86 22.39 -3.64
CA ILE A 286 -15.25 21.27 -2.93
C ILE A 286 -13.79 21.63 -2.67
N ASN A 287 -13.41 21.89 -1.42
CA ASN A 287 -12.04 22.26 -1.05
C ASN A 287 -11.38 21.08 -0.34
N ILE A 288 -10.36 20.51 -0.98
CA ILE A 288 -9.62 19.32 -0.56
C ILE A 288 -8.20 19.71 -0.15
N ALA A 289 -7.70 19.19 0.97
CA ALA A 289 -6.28 19.27 1.31
C ALA A 289 -5.68 17.91 1.70
N ASN A 290 -4.39 17.73 1.42
CA ASN A 290 -3.60 16.65 2.03
C ASN A 290 -3.26 17.04 3.47
N PHE A 291 -3.97 16.47 4.45
CA PHE A 291 -3.71 16.74 5.85
C PHE A 291 -2.62 15.81 6.37
N GLU A 292 -1.44 16.38 6.61
CA GLU A 292 -0.21 15.63 6.87
C GLU A 292 0.21 15.71 8.34
N ALA A 293 -0.75 15.37 9.20
CA ALA A 293 -0.54 15.26 10.63
C ALA A 293 -1.57 14.30 11.23
N VAL A 294 -1.43 14.01 12.52
CA VAL A 294 -2.36 13.19 13.28
C VAL A 294 -2.83 13.92 14.54
N PHE A 295 -4.10 13.76 14.88
CA PHE A 295 -4.63 14.16 16.17
C PHE A 295 -4.37 13.06 17.18
N SER A 296 -3.88 13.41 18.37
CA SER A 296 -3.64 12.43 19.42
C SER A 296 -3.86 13.02 20.80
N LEU A 297 -4.44 12.21 21.68
CA LEU A 297 -4.50 12.52 23.11
C LEU A 297 -3.17 12.23 23.81
N GLU A 298 -2.35 11.37 23.21
CA GLU A 298 -1.06 10.96 23.76
C GLU A 298 0.03 12.01 23.54
N ASN A 299 0.93 12.17 24.51
CA ASN A 299 2.04 13.10 24.42
C ASN A 299 3.32 12.46 23.86
N GLN A 300 3.38 11.13 23.79
CA GLN A 300 4.53 10.41 23.27
C GLN A 300 4.11 9.52 22.11
N SER A 301 4.86 9.60 21.03
CA SER A 301 4.67 8.74 19.86
C SER A 301 5.43 7.41 20.03
N PRO A 302 4.87 6.28 19.58
CA PRO A 302 5.59 5.00 19.51
C PRO A 302 6.74 5.01 18.50
N LEU A 303 6.82 6.04 17.66
CA LEU A 303 7.87 6.23 16.65
C LEU A 303 8.96 7.20 17.12
N LYS A 304 8.90 7.66 18.37
CA LYS A 304 9.98 8.43 18.98
C LYS A 304 11.30 7.67 18.79
N ASP A 305 12.33 8.40 18.37
CA ASP A 305 13.68 7.88 18.08
C ASP A 305 13.77 6.89 16.89
N LYS A 306 12.65 6.61 16.20
CA LYS A 306 12.59 5.77 14.97
C LYS A 306 12.30 6.57 13.71
N LYS A 307 11.49 7.61 13.81
CA LYS A 307 11.11 8.48 12.70
C LYS A 307 11.59 9.92 12.97
N PRO A 308 12.24 10.59 12.01
CA PRO A 308 12.83 11.92 12.24
C PRO A 308 11.80 13.03 12.49
N PHE A 309 10.64 12.92 11.84
CA PHE A 309 9.57 13.90 11.92
C PHE A 309 8.27 13.22 12.33
N ILE A 310 7.71 13.66 13.44
CA ILE A 310 6.47 13.15 14.04
C ILE A 310 5.54 14.36 14.18
N LEU A 311 4.45 14.39 13.42
CA LEU A 311 3.59 15.56 13.24
C LEU A 311 2.27 15.37 13.98
N LYS A 312 2.17 15.99 15.15
CA LYS A 312 0.94 16.10 15.93
C LYS A 312 0.28 17.45 15.65
N ALA A 313 -1.04 17.45 15.48
CA ALA A 313 -1.83 18.66 15.35
C ALA A 313 -2.83 18.82 16.51
N ASP A 314 -3.20 20.05 16.83
CA ASP A 314 -4.29 20.35 17.77
C ASP A 314 -5.63 20.17 17.06
N ALA A 315 -6.35 19.10 17.42
CA ALA A 315 -7.63 18.74 16.79
C ALA A 315 -8.62 19.90 16.80
N LYS A 316 -8.83 20.54 17.96
CA LYS A 316 -9.85 21.58 18.09
C LYS A 316 -9.51 22.78 17.20
N LYS A 317 -8.28 23.30 17.29
CA LYS A 317 -7.87 24.50 16.55
C LYS A 317 -7.79 24.25 15.05
N THR A 318 -7.28 23.09 14.66
CA THR A 318 -7.23 22.69 13.25
C THR A 318 -8.64 22.61 12.68
N LEU A 319 -9.55 21.89 13.32
CA LEU A 319 -10.92 21.70 12.81
C LEU A 319 -11.74 23.00 12.79
N GLU A 320 -11.55 23.87 13.79
CA GLU A 320 -12.16 25.21 13.80
C GLU A 320 -11.68 26.05 12.62
N GLU A 321 -10.38 26.03 12.32
CA GLU A 321 -9.84 26.78 11.18
C GLU A 321 -10.27 26.20 9.84
N LEU A 322 -10.16 24.88 9.63
CA LEU A 322 -10.57 24.25 8.37
C LEU A 322 -12.04 24.60 8.02
N LYS A 323 -12.93 24.60 9.02
CA LYS A 323 -14.33 25.03 8.83
C LYS A 323 -14.47 26.52 8.50
N SER A 324 -13.70 27.39 9.16
CA SER A 324 -13.79 28.84 8.98
C SER A 324 -13.45 29.25 7.55
N ILE A 325 -12.54 28.52 6.90
CA ILE A 325 -12.09 28.74 5.51
C ILE A 325 -12.77 27.83 4.49
N HIS A 326 -13.83 27.11 4.87
CA HIS A 326 -14.59 26.22 3.99
C HIS A 326 -13.79 25.04 3.41
N LEU A 327 -12.75 24.59 4.12
CA LEU A 327 -12.00 23.38 3.81
C LEU A 327 -12.65 22.20 4.52
N ASN A 328 -13.41 21.42 3.76
CA ASN A 328 -14.36 20.43 4.27
C ASN A 328 -14.09 19.00 3.77
N TYR A 329 -13.08 18.81 2.92
CA TYR A 329 -12.64 17.51 2.45
C TYR A 329 -11.14 17.34 2.70
N LEU A 330 -10.75 16.15 3.15
CA LEU A 330 -9.35 15.80 3.36
C LEU A 330 -8.98 14.52 2.61
N VAL A 331 -7.74 14.47 2.16
CA VAL A 331 -7.07 13.22 1.81
C VAL A 331 -6.01 12.93 2.87
N LEU A 332 -5.96 11.68 3.32
CA LEU A 332 -5.20 11.30 4.51
C LEU A 332 -4.14 10.22 4.24
N ALA A 333 -4.08 9.67 3.02
CA ALA A 333 -3.09 8.66 2.68
C ALA A 333 -1.72 9.32 2.49
N ASN A 334 -1.00 9.50 3.59
CA ASN A 334 0.35 10.04 3.63
C ASN A 334 1.18 9.34 4.72
N ASN A 335 2.42 9.76 4.80
CA ASN A 335 3.43 9.27 5.74
C ASN A 335 3.28 9.81 7.17
N HIS A 336 2.25 10.55 7.56
CA HIS A 336 2.16 11.17 8.90
C HIS A 336 0.90 10.79 9.70
N LEU A 337 -0.15 10.27 9.06
CA LEU A 337 -1.41 9.96 9.75
C LEU A 337 -1.29 8.90 10.86
N LYS A 338 -0.27 8.05 10.83
CA LYS A 338 0.01 7.03 11.86
C LYS A 338 1.17 7.38 12.78
N ASP A 339 1.58 8.65 12.84
CA ASP A 339 2.67 9.08 13.71
C ASP A 339 2.42 8.79 15.20
N TYR A 340 1.16 8.63 15.61
CA TYR A 340 0.75 8.23 16.96
C TYR A 340 0.03 6.88 16.98
N GLY A 341 0.41 5.98 16.06
CA GLY A 341 -0.11 4.61 16.03
C GLY A 341 -1.58 4.50 15.65
N ASP A 342 -2.18 3.37 16.00
CA ASP A 342 -3.58 3.06 15.72
C ASP A 342 -4.53 3.98 16.50
N GLU A 343 -4.18 4.33 17.74
CA GLU A 343 -4.98 5.20 18.60
C GLU A 343 -5.06 6.63 18.05
N GLY A 344 -3.93 7.19 17.60
CA GLY A 344 -3.89 8.52 16.98
C GLY A 344 -4.70 8.56 15.68
N LEU A 345 -4.55 7.55 14.83
CA LEU A 345 -5.35 7.45 13.60
C LEU A 345 -6.84 7.37 13.93
N ALA A 346 -7.25 6.45 14.81
CA ALA A 346 -8.66 6.28 15.17
C ALA A 346 -9.26 7.56 15.78
N HIS A 347 -8.51 8.23 16.66
CA HIS A 347 -8.93 9.51 17.21
C HIS A 347 -9.06 10.58 16.13
N THR A 348 -8.14 10.64 15.17
CA THR A 348 -8.19 11.57 14.04
C THR A 348 -9.46 11.39 13.22
N LEU A 349 -9.76 10.16 12.82
CA LEU A 349 -10.97 9.84 12.05
C LEU A 349 -12.24 10.22 12.83
N GLN A 350 -12.29 9.88 14.13
CA GLN A 350 -13.42 10.24 14.99
C GLN A 350 -13.63 11.75 15.09
N GLN A 351 -12.56 12.53 15.25
CA GLN A 351 -12.65 14.00 15.34
C GLN A 351 -13.12 14.62 14.01
N LEU A 352 -12.68 14.07 12.86
CA LEU A 352 -13.13 14.50 11.54
C LEU A 352 -14.63 14.22 11.34
N ASP A 353 -15.09 13.02 11.71
CA ASP A 353 -16.52 12.66 11.64
C ASP A 353 -17.37 13.57 12.53
N GLN A 354 -16.96 13.80 13.78
CA GLN A 354 -17.63 14.72 14.72
C GLN A 354 -17.64 16.16 14.20
N ALA A 355 -16.59 16.56 13.48
CA ALA A 355 -16.51 17.86 12.84
C ALA A 355 -17.29 17.93 11.52
N SER A 356 -17.80 16.82 10.98
CA SER A 356 -18.40 16.75 9.64
C SER A 356 -17.44 17.22 8.53
N ILE A 357 -16.16 16.88 8.68
CA ILE A 357 -15.15 17.04 7.62
C ILE A 357 -15.00 15.68 6.94
N ALA A 358 -15.32 15.62 5.65
CA ALA A 358 -15.24 14.39 4.89
C ALA A 358 -13.78 14.02 4.60
N TYR A 359 -13.46 12.73 4.56
CA TYR A 359 -12.10 12.28 4.27
C TYR A 359 -12.04 10.95 3.51
N ILE A 360 -10.94 10.71 2.80
CA ILE A 360 -10.57 9.41 2.20
C ILE A 360 -9.08 9.12 2.41
N GLY A 361 -8.64 7.91 2.07
CA GLY A 361 -7.22 7.50 2.12
C GLY A 361 -6.77 6.92 3.46
N ALA A 362 -7.67 6.78 4.44
CA ALA A 362 -7.40 6.13 5.70
C ALA A 362 -8.66 5.56 6.34
N GLY A 363 -8.49 4.53 7.16
CA GLY A 363 -9.61 3.81 7.76
C GLY A 363 -9.19 2.91 8.91
N LEU A 364 -10.19 2.41 9.64
CA LEU A 364 -9.99 1.44 10.72
C LEU A 364 -9.71 0.02 10.20
N ASN A 365 -9.86 -0.18 8.89
CA ASN A 365 -9.52 -1.39 8.17
C ASN A 365 -9.15 -1.02 6.72
N GLN A 366 -8.66 -2.00 5.95
CA GLN A 366 -8.17 -1.75 4.60
C GLN A 366 -9.27 -1.39 3.58
N LYS A 367 -10.49 -1.90 3.73
CA LYS A 367 -11.64 -1.56 2.87
C LYS A 367 -11.99 -0.07 3.02
N ASP A 368 -12.09 0.40 4.26
CA ASP A 368 -12.41 1.81 4.56
C ASP A 368 -11.27 2.74 4.16
N ALA A 369 -10.01 2.32 4.35
CA ALA A 369 -8.86 3.11 3.94
C ALA A 369 -8.85 3.40 2.44
N HIS A 370 -9.21 2.39 1.63
CA HIS A 370 -9.30 2.51 0.17
C HIS A 370 -10.65 3.05 -0.31
N ASN A 371 -11.50 3.61 0.56
CA ASN A 371 -12.71 4.31 0.12
C ASN A 371 -12.35 5.57 -0.69
N TYR A 372 -13.28 6.01 -1.52
CA TYR A 372 -13.10 7.08 -2.50
C TYR A 372 -14.31 8.03 -2.48
N PHE A 373 -14.11 9.25 -2.96
CA PHE A 373 -15.21 10.18 -3.14
C PHE A 373 -15.86 9.97 -4.51
N GLU A 374 -17.19 10.00 -4.56
CA GLU A 374 -17.94 10.10 -5.81
C GLU A 374 -18.66 11.44 -5.85
N ILE A 375 -18.22 12.30 -6.78
CA ILE A 375 -18.67 13.68 -6.91
C ILE A 375 -19.61 13.77 -8.10
N ALA A 376 -20.84 14.23 -7.85
CA ALA A 376 -21.78 14.62 -8.89
C ALA A 376 -21.73 16.14 -9.15
N PHE A 377 -21.78 16.52 -10.42
CA PHE A 377 -21.99 17.90 -10.86
C PHE A 377 -22.86 17.89 -12.12
N GLU A 378 -24.07 18.42 -12.02
CA GLU A 378 -25.10 18.30 -13.07
C GLU A 378 -25.30 16.82 -13.47
N ALA A 379 -25.08 16.49 -14.75
CA ALA A 379 -25.14 15.12 -15.27
C ALA A 379 -23.78 14.39 -15.25
N LYS A 380 -22.70 15.06 -14.84
CA LYS A 380 -21.34 14.50 -14.81
C LYS A 380 -21.03 13.89 -13.44
N HIS A 381 -20.22 12.83 -13.46
CA HIS A 381 -19.75 12.14 -12.25
C HIS A 381 -18.24 11.94 -12.30
N TYR A 382 -17.60 12.15 -11.16
CA TYR A 382 -16.15 12.02 -10.96
C TYR A 382 -15.88 11.14 -9.74
N ALA A 383 -14.86 10.29 -9.81
CA ALA A 383 -14.33 9.56 -8.65
C ALA A 383 -12.98 10.12 -8.25
N ILE A 384 -12.75 10.32 -6.94
CA ILE A 384 -11.44 10.73 -6.40
C ILE A 384 -10.92 9.63 -5.47
N PHE A 385 -9.82 8.99 -5.88
CA PHE A 385 -9.08 8.03 -5.07
C PHE A 385 -7.86 8.69 -4.43
N ASN A 386 -7.41 8.17 -3.29
CA ASN A 386 -6.20 8.63 -2.63
C ASN A 386 -5.36 7.45 -2.12
N GLY A 387 -4.05 7.55 -2.24
CA GLY A 387 -3.13 6.53 -1.74
C GLY A 387 -1.71 7.05 -1.51
N TYR A 388 -1.03 6.41 -0.57
CA TYR A 388 0.39 6.59 -0.29
C TYR A 388 1.22 5.54 -1.04
N TRP A 389 2.31 5.90 -1.69
CA TRP A 389 3.18 4.90 -2.31
C TRP A 389 3.81 3.97 -1.26
N HIS A 390 4.20 2.76 -1.65
CA HIS A 390 4.81 1.80 -0.74
C HIS A 390 6.24 2.22 -0.36
N ARG A 391 6.56 2.21 0.94
CA ARG A 391 7.93 2.33 1.46
C ARG A 391 8.19 1.25 2.49
N ASP A 392 9.36 0.62 2.39
CA ASP A 392 9.76 -0.46 3.30
C ASP A 392 9.74 -0.01 4.76
N SER A 393 10.24 1.19 5.08
CA SER A 393 10.20 1.70 6.47
C SER A 393 8.77 1.96 6.96
N ALA A 394 7.89 2.49 6.09
CA ALA A 394 6.49 2.70 6.44
C ALA A 394 5.75 1.36 6.66
N TYR A 395 6.15 0.30 5.97
CA TYR A 395 5.58 -1.04 6.12
C TYR A 395 6.17 -1.82 7.31
N LEU A 396 7.50 -1.92 7.38
CA LEU A 396 8.22 -2.78 8.33
C LEU A 396 8.44 -2.11 9.69
N ASP A 397 8.78 -0.82 9.71
CA ASP A 397 9.23 -0.14 10.93
C ASP A 397 8.11 0.68 11.60
N TYR A 398 7.24 1.29 10.80
CA TYR A 398 6.23 2.25 11.28
C TYR A 398 4.80 1.75 11.24
N ASP A 399 4.54 0.68 10.49
CA ASP A 399 3.24 0.01 10.43
C ASP A 399 2.08 0.89 9.92
N PHE A 400 2.31 1.64 8.84
CA PHE A 400 1.40 2.70 8.34
C PHE A 400 0.23 2.23 7.51
N TYR A 401 0.40 1.16 6.73
CA TYR A 401 -0.62 0.75 5.76
C TYR A 401 -1.76 -0.01 6.43
N ALA A 402 -2.98 0.25 5.97
CA ALA A 402 -4.13 -0.56 6.37
C ALA A 402 -4.07 -1.93 5.67
N LEU A 403 -4.18 -3.02 6.43
CA LEU A 403 -4.03 -4.38 5.93
C LEU A 403 -5.08 -5.31 6.56
N GLY A 404 -6.00 -5.84 5.75
CA GLY A 404 -7.14 -6.62 6.22
C GLY A 404 -7.95 -5.83 7.26
N SER A 405 -8.00 -6.35 8.49
CA SER A 405 -8.71 -5.74 9.63
C SER A 405 -7.95 -4.60 10.32
N ARG A 406 -6.72 -4.30 9.91
CA ARG A 406 -5.86 -3.34 10.60
C ARG A 406 -6.06 -1.93 10.07
N SER A 407 -6.07 -0.96 10.98
CA SER A 407 -6.12 0.47 10.67
C SER A 407 -4.86 0.97 9.99
N GLY A 408 -5.02 1.98 9.15
CA GLY A 408 -3.90 2.63 8.47
C GLY A 408 -4.34 3.45 7.27
N VAL A 409 -3.35 3.82 6.46
CA VAL A 409 -3.54 4.54 5.21
C VAL A 409 -3.66 3.61 4.01
N ALA A 410 -4.37 4.05 2.97
CA ALA A 410 -4.42 3.38 1.68
C ALA A 410 -3.06 3.43 0.99
N CYS A 411 -2.76 2.38 0.21
CA CYS A 411 -1.51 2.29 -0.55
C CYS A 411 -1.82 2.35 -2.06
N LEU A 412 -0.91 2.95 -2.83
CA LEU A 412 -0.94 2.91 -4.31
C LEU A 412 -0.50 1.53 -4.80
N ASN A 413 -1.37 0.52 -4.63
CA ASN A 413 -1.10 -0.89 -4.91
C ASN A 413 -2.26 -1.55 -5.69
N ALA A 414 -2.23 -2.88 -5.84
CA ALA A 414 -3.29 -3.63 -6.52
C ALA A 414 -4.71 -3.43 -5.96
N VAL A 415 -4.88 -3.19 -4.65
CA VAL A 415 -6.24 -2.97 -4.09
C VAL A 415 -6.84 -1.70 -4.70
N LEU A 416 -6.07 -0.61 -4.74
CA LEU A 416 -6.50 0.65 -5.35
C LEU A 416 -6.66 0.51 -6.87
N LEU A 417 -5.70 -0.14 -7.55
CA LEU A 417 -5.75 -0.35 -9.01
C LEU A 417 -6.99 -1.14 -9.43
N GLU A 418 -7.32 -2.22 -8.72
CA GLU A 418 -8.52 -3.01 -9.02
C GLU A 418 -9.80 -2.20 -8.85
N GLN A 419 -9.87 -1.33 -7.85
CA GLN A 419 -11.04 -0.47 -7.66
C GLN A 419 -11.18 0.54 -8.79
N ILE A 420 -10.09 1.17 -9.22
CA ILE A 420 -10.08 2.08 -10.38
C ILE A 420 -10.54 1.33 -11.64
N MET A 421 -9.95 0.16 -11.92
CA MET A 421 -10.29 -0.64 -13.10
C MET A 421 -11.76 -1.04 -13.11
N ARG A 422 -12.28 -1.53 -11.97
CA ARG A 422 -13.70 -1.90 -11.85
C ARG A 422 -14.63 -0.70 -12.00
N TYR A 423 -14.29 0.42 -11.38
CA TYR A 423 -15.08 1.65 -11.50
C TYR A 423 -15.13 2.10 -12.96
N LYS A 424 -13.98 2.14 -13.65
CA LYS A 424 -13.91 2.52 -15.07
C LYS A 424 -14.65 1.55 -15.98
N GLN A 425 -14.57 0.25 -15.70
CA GLN A 425 -15.30 -0.79 -16.46
C GLN A 425 -16.82 -0.63 -16.32
N ASN A 426 -17.31 -0.36 -15.10
CA ASN A 426 -18.74 -0.19 -14.83
C ASN A 426 -19.28 1.16 -15.29
N HIS A 427 -18.42 2.18 -15.35
CA HIS A 427 -18.77 3.56 -15.65
C HIS A 427 -17.76 4.20 -16.61
N PRO A 428 -17.69 3.75 -17.88
CA PRO A 428 -16.67 4.20 -18.83
C PRO A 428 -16.71 5.70 -19.13
N GLU A 429 -17.87 6.33 -19.00
CA GLU A 429 -18.11 7.77 -19.22
C GLU A 429 -17.63 8.66 -18.07
N ARG A 430 -17.42 8.10 -16.88
CA ARG A 430 -17.06 8.87 -15.68
C ARG A 430 -15.56 9.07 -15.60
N LYS A 431 -15.16 10.20 -15.02
CA LYS A 431 -13.74 10.54 -14.86
C LYS A 431 -13.19 10.12 -13.52
N ILE A 432 -11.94 9.67 -13.52
CA ILE A 432 -11.24 9.24 -12.31
C ILE A 432 -10.05 10.16 -12.05
N ILE A 433 -10.00 10.72 -10.86
CA ILE A 433 -8.88 11.51 -10.34
C ILE A 433 -8.19 10.66 -9.26
N VAL A 434 -6.86 10.58 -9.31
CA VAL A 434 -6.07 9.92 -8.28
C VAL A 434 -5.13 10.93 -7.63
N ILE A 435 -5.26 11.09 -6.32
CA ILE A 435 -4.37 11.92 -5.51
C ILE A 435 -3.33 11.02 -4.86
N CYS A 436 -2.08 11.16 -5.27
CA CYS A 436 -0.97 10.31 -4.87
C CYS A 436 -0.06 11.02 -3.89
N HIS A 437 0.19 10.45 -2.71
CA HIS A 437 1.29 10.92 -1.87
C HIS A 437 2.55 10.08 -2.16
N TRP A 438 3.56 10.69 -2.78
CA TRP A 438 4.74 9.99 -3.29
C TRP A 438 5.94 10.93 -3.50
N GLY A 439 7.03 10.40 -4.03
CA GLY A 439 8.24 11.18 -4.29
C GLY A 439 9.10 11.35 -3.05
N ILE A 440 10.18 12.09 -3.22
CA ILE A 440 11.18 12.33 -2.18
C ILE A 440 11.21 13.84 -1.93
N ASP A 441 11.18 14.23 -0.66
CA ASP A 441 11.16 15.62 -0.21
C ASP A 441 12.17 16.48 -0.98
N PHE A 442 11.67 17.52 -1.64
CA PHE A 442 12.43 18.51 -2.39
C PHE A 442 13.28 17.93 -3.55
N LYS A 443 12.98 16.73 -4.05
CA LYS A 443 13.69 16.11 -5.18
C LYS A 443 12.86 16.09 -6.47
N PRO A 444 13.53 16.00 -7.64
CA PRO A 444 12.85 15.76 -8.92
C PRO A 444 12.11 14.42 -8.98
N ILE A 445 11.30 14.26 -10.02
CA ILE A 445 10.51 13.04 -10.28
C ILE A 445 11.42 11.81 -10.34
N THR A 446 11.00 10.74 -9.67
CA THR A 446 11.69 9.44 -9.67
C THR A 446 11.14 8.51 -10.75
N LYS A 447 11.92 7.49 -11.15
CA LYS A 447 11.45 6.45 -12.09
C LYS A 447 10.23 5.69 -11.55
N ASP A 448 10.17 5.49 -10.24
CA ASP A 448 9.06 4.78 -9.59
C ASP A 448 7.77 5.60 -9.63
N GLN A 449 7.86 6.93 -9.45
CA GLN A 449 6.71 7.82 -9.69
C GLN A 449 6.20 7.68 -11.13
N THR A 450 7.08 7.76 -12.14
CA THR A 450 6.65 7.64 -13.55
C THR A 450 6.06 6.26 -13.86
N LYS A 451 6.63 5.19 -13.31
CA LYS A 451 6.11 3.82 -13.45
C LYS A 451 4.70 3.70 -12.84
N LEU A 452 4.52 4.15 -11.60
CA LEU A 452 3.22 4.12 -10.93
C LEU A 452 2.18 4.99 -11.64
N ALA A 453 2.55 6.20 -12.08
CA ALA A 453 1.67 7.07 -12.85
C ALA A 453 1.19 6.41 -14.15
N THR A 454 2.10 5.72 -14.85
CA THR A 454 1.76 4.98 -16.08
C THR A 454 0.73 3.89 -15.80
N ILE A 455 0.91 3.14 -14.72
CA ILE A 455 0.00 2.04 -14.34
C ILE A 455 -1.35 2.56 -13.87
N LEU A 456 -1.39 3.65 -13.10
CA LEU A 456 -2.64 4.32 -12.71
C LEU A 456 -3.41 4.83 -13.94
N ALA A 457 -2.73 5.45 -14.90
CA ALA A 457 -3.33 5.90 -16.15
C ALA A 457 -3.87 4.71 -16.97
N GLN A 458 -3.13 3.59 -17.04
CA GLN A 458 -3.60 2.35 -17.70
C GLN A 458 -4.80 1.72 -16.99
N ALA A 459 -4.86 1.80 -15.66
CA ALA A 459 -5.98 1.29 -14.87
C ALA A 459 -7.27 2.08 -15.11
N GLY A 460 -7.19 3.33 -15.57
CA GLY A 460 -8.34 4.15 -15.93
C GLY A 460 -8.35 5.55 -15.30
N ALA A 461 -7.28 5.97 -14.60
CA ALA A 461 -7.17 7.34 -14.11
C ALA A 461 -7.17 8.33 -15.28
N ASP A 462 -8.03 9.35 -15.20
CA ASP A 462 -8.12 10.43 -16.18
C ASP A 462 -7.23 11.64 -15.79
N LEU A 463 -7.00 11.83 -14.49
CA LEU A 463 -6.07 12.82 -13.95
C LEU A 463 -5.33 12.25 -12.75
N ILE A 464 -4.03 12.50 -12.64
CA ILE A 464 -3.22 12.14 -11.48
C ILE A 464 -2.59 13.41 -10.90
N VAL A 465 -2.75 13.62 -9.60
CA VAL A 465 -2.20 14.76 -8.86
C VAL A 465 -1.34 14.26 -7.71
N GLY A 466 -0.08 14.65 -7.68
CA GLY A 466 0.89 14.22 -6.68
C GLY A 466 1.10 15.22 -5.53
N HIS A 467 1.37 14.67 -4.35
CA HIS A 467 1.71 15.30 -3.07
C HIS A 467 2.98 14.66 -2.50
N GLY A 468 3.52 15.22 -1.41
CA GLY A 468 4.61 14.61 -0.62
C GLY A 468 6.03 14.98 -1.04
N ALA A 469 6.24 15.54 -2.23
CA ALA A 469 7.56 16.06 -2.62
C ALA A 469 7.87 17.43 -1.98
N HIS A 470 6.92 18.07 -1.28
CA HIS A 470 7.04 19.41 -0.67
C HIS A 470 7.48 20.57 -1.61
N THR A 471 7.56 20.31 -2.92
CA THR A 471 7.83 21.27 -3.99
C THR A 471 7.02 20.87 -5.24
N ILE A 472 6.74 21.82 -6.12
CA ILE A 472 6.15 21.51 -7.43
C ILE A 472 7.05 20.55 -8.21
N GLN A 473 6.45 19.69 -9.03
CA GLN A 473 7.17 18.83 -9.98
C GLN A 473 6.57 18.99 -11.39
N PRO A 474 7.31 18.62 -12.45
CA PRO A 474 6.82 18.70 -13.83
C PRO A 474 5.50 17.97 -14.06
N ILE A 475 4.80 18.40 -15.11
CA ILE A 475 3.56 17.80 -15.61
C ILE A 475 3.91 17.00 -16.86
N GLN A 476 3.37 15.80 -16.99
CA GLN A 476 3.56 14.95 -18.16
C GLN A 476 2.22 14.44 -18.67
N ILE A 477 2.07 14.32 -20.00
CA ILE A 477 0.96 13.56 -20.60
C ILE A 477 1.40 12.09 -20.73
N ILE A 478 0.78 11.21 -19.96
CA ILE A 478 1.04 9.76 -19.99
C ILE A 478 -0.24 9.06 -20.44
N ASN A 479 -0.17 8.28 -21.53
CA ASN A 479 -1.34 7.63 -22.14
C ASN A 479 -2.50 8.60 -22.43
N GLN A 480 -2.17 9.81 -22.92
CA GLN A 480 -3.12 10.89 -23.19
C GLN A 480 -3.79 11.49 -21.92
N LYS A 481 -3.30 11.16 -20.72
CA LYS A 481 -3.82 11.67 -19.44
C LYS A 481 -2.79 12.58 -18.78
N PRO A 482 -3.19 13.76 -18.26
CA PRO A 482 -2.29 14.61 -17.52
C PRO A 482 -1.91 14.01 -16.17
N VAL A 483 -0.62 14.08 -15.86
CA VAL A 483 -0.01 13.69 -14.59
C VAL A 483 0.74 14.88 -14.03
N VAL A 484 0.23 15.46 -12.95
CA VAL A 484 0.93 16.48 -12.15
C VAL A 484 1.70 15.74 -11.07
N PHE A 485 3.01 15.58 -11.21
CA PHE A 485 3.77 14.71 -10.31
C PHE A 485 3.87 15.22 -8.87
N GLY A 486 3.74 16.52 -8.66
CA GLY A 486 3.83 17.14 -7.34
C GLY A 486 3.28 18.55 -7.38
N ILE A 487 2.33 18.87 -6.51
CA ILE A 487 1.83 20.23 -6.30
C ILE A 487 2.49 20.92 -5.09
N GLY A 488 3.37 20.24 -4.37
CA GLY A 488 4.12 20.80 -3.25
C GLY A 488 3.28 21.20 -2.05
N ASN A 489 3.78 22.12 -1.24
CA ASN A 489 3.12 22.58 -0.02
C ASN A 489 1.97 23.55 -0.31
N ALA A 490 0.92 23.52 0.51
CA ALA A 490 0.02 24.67 0.66
C ALA A 490 0.37 25.40 1.96
N VAL A 491 -0.35 25.10 3.05
CA VAL A 491 -0.04 25.58 4.39
C VAL A 491 0.72 24.48 5.12
N PHE A 492 2.04 24.44 4.98
CA PHE A 492 2.89 23.46 5.68
C PHE A 492 3.96 24.21 6.48
N ASN A 493 3.70 24.47 7.76
CA ASN A 493 4.46 25.47 8.53
C ASN A 493 5.81 24.97 9.11
N SER A 494 6.55 24.18 8.33
CA SER A 494 7.99 23.95 8.57
C SER A 494 8.80 25.19 8.17
N ASP A 495 10.12 25.20 8.39
CA ASP A 495 10.98 26.28 7.86
C ASP A 495 11.17 26.15 6.33
N GLY A 496 10.92 24.96 5.76
CA GLY A 496 11.26 24.62 4.38
C GLY A 496 12.75 24.32 4.21
N GLU A 497 13.09 23.52 3.19
CA GLU A 497 14.49 23.18 2.87
C GLU A 497 14.85 23.53 1.42
N TYR A 498 14.10 24.45 0.80
CA TYR A 498 14.21 24.76 -0.63
C TYR A 498 15.64 25.11 -1.08
N GLU A 499 16.31 26.06 -0.40
CA GLU A 499 17.68 26.46 -0.74
C GLU A 499 18.68 25.31 -0.49
N GLN A 500 18.58 24.64 0.66
CA GLN A 500 19.48 23.55 1.05
C GLN A 500 19.40 22.35 0.09
N GLN A 501 18.20 22.08 -0.43
CA GLN A 501 17.93 20.97 -1.34
C GLN A 501 17.99 21.37 -2.82
N ASN A 502 18.25 22.65 -3.13
CA ASN A 502 18.19 23.22 -4.47
C ASN A 502 16.85 22.95 -5.18
N ALA A 503 15.76 23.16 -4.46
CA ALA A 503 14.39 23.00 -4.92
C ALA A 503 13.70 24.35 -5.10
N LEU A 504 12.66 24.38 -5.94
CA LEU A 504 11.90 25.60 -6.17
C LEU A 504 10.98 25.89 -4.97
N PRO A 505 10.91 27.14 -4.48
CA PRO A 505 10.12 27.54 -3.30
C PRO A 505 8.63 27.70 -3.61
N PHE A 506 8.08 26.79 -4.43
CA PHE A 506 6.72 26.86 -4.89
C PHE A 506 5.93 25.63 -4.48
N GLY A 507 4.71 25.88 -4.04
CA GLY A 507 3.61 24.94 -4.10
C GLY A 507 2.60 25.36 -5.16
N CYS A 508 1.46 24.68 -5.21
CA CYS A 508 0.44 24.93 -6.20
C CYS A 508 -0.95 24.57 -5.67
N ILE A 509 -1.94 25.38 -6.03
CA ILE A 509 -3.36 25.06 -5.85
C ILE A 509 -3.89 24.55 -7.20
N ALA A 510 -4.37 23.30 -7.21
CA ALA A 510 -4.99 22.68 -8.37
C ALA A 510 -6.50 22.94 -8.34
N LYS A 511 -7.00 23.78 -9.25
CA LYS A 511 -8.42 24.10 -9.40
C LYS A 511 -8.99 23.37 -10.61
N LEU A 512 -9.95 22.49 -10.38
CA LEU A 512 -10.68 21.76 -11.40
C LEU A 512 -11.99 22.48 -11.69
N ASP A 513 -12.25 22.74 -12.96
CA ASP A 513 -13.53 23.18 -13.51
C ASP A 513 -14.19 21.98 -14.19
N LEU A 514 -15.20 21.41 -13.53
CA LEU A 514 -15.90 20.20 -13.97
C LEU A 514 -16.84 20.48 -15.16
N ALA A 515 -17.30 21.73 -15.35
CA ALA A 515 -18.14 22.07 -16.50
C ALA A 515 -17.35 21.91 -17.80
N ASN A 516 -16.11 22.40 -17.81
CA ASN A 516 -15.24 22.43 -18.98
C ASN A 516 -14.17 21.33 -19.01
N ASP A 517 -14.06 20.55 -17.92
CA ASP A 517 -13.02 19.54 -17.74
C ASP A 517 -11.59 20.12 -17.84
N LEU A 518 -11.40 21.24 -17.16
CA LEU A 518 -10.14 21.99 -17.12
C LEU A 518 -9.48 21.89 -15.75
N LEU A 519 -8.18 21.68 -15.75
CA LEU A 519 -7.32 21.78 -14.58
C LEU A 519 -6.49 23.06 -14.70
N ARG A 520 -6.63 23.96 -13.73
CA ARG A 520 -5.78 25.15 -13.56
C ARG A 520 -4.86 24.95 -12.37
N LEU A 521 -3.57 25.15 -12.59
CA LEU A 521 -2.52 25.05 -11.59
C LEU A 521 -2.02 26.45 -11.27
N TYR A 522 -2.31 26.96 -10.07
CA TYR A 522 -1.92 28.27 -9.59
C TYR A 522 -0.71 28.13 -8.66
N PRO A 523 0.51 28.47 -9.09
CA PRO A 523 1.67 28.42 -8.21
C PRO A 523 1.52 29.43 -7.07
N ILE A 524 1.97 29.02 -5.88
CA ILE A 524 2.04 29.85 -4.69
C ILE A 524 3.46 29.80 -4.15
N TYR A 525 3.94 30.91 -3.60
CA TYR A 525 5.24 30.98 -2.95
C TYR A 525 5.15 30.39 -1.54
N THR A 526 6.01 29.43 -1.21
CA THR A 526 5.89 28.60 0.01
C THR A 526 7.17 28.51 0.84
N ASP A 527 8.22 29.27 0.51
CA ASP A 527 9.39 29.39 1.37
C ASP A 527 9.04 30.21 2.62
N ASN A 528 8.78 29.48 3.70
CA ASN A 528 8.16 30.00 4.91
C ASN A 528 9.02 30.99 5.69
N LEU A 529 10.35 30.93 5.54
CA LEU A 529 11.23 31.94 6.14
C LEU A 529 11.09 33.30 5.46
N LYS A 530 10.64 33.34 4.20
CA LYS A 530 10.36 34.58 3.46
C LYS A 530 8.90 35.00 3.52
N THR A 531 7.98 34.04 3.49
CA THR A 531 6.53 34.34 3.59
C THR A 531 6.09 34.61 5.02
N PHE A 532 6.94 34.31 6.00
CA PHE A 532 6.59 34.24 7.41
C PHE A 532 5.44 33.24 7.65
N TRP A 533 5.42 32.09 6.98
CA TRP A 533 4.37 31.05 7.06
C TRP A 533 2.98 31.49 6.55
N GLN A 534 2.96 32.39 5.56
CA GLN A 534 1.75 32.83 4.87
C GLN A 534 1.94 32.74 3.35
N PRO A 535 1.71 31.56 2.75
CA PRO A 535 1.83 31.37 1.30
C PRO A 535 0.95 32.35 0.52
N TYR A 536 1.38 32.71 -0.69
CA TYR A 536 0.66 33.66 -1.54
C TYR A 536 0.83 33.38 -3.04
N PRO A 537 -0.14 33.78 -3.90
CA PRO A 537 -0.01 33.65 -5.35
C PRO A 537 1.24 34.36 -5.89
N VAL A 538 1.98 33.67 -6.75
CA VAL A 538 3.25 34.17 -7.28
C VAL A 538 3.07 35.43 -8.16
N ASP A 539 4.11 36.26 -8.21
CA ASP A 539 4.21 37.36 -9.16
C ASP A 539 4.57 36.87 -10.58
N ILE A 540 4.87 37.79 -11.50
CA ILE A 540 5.17 37.42 -12.89
C ILE A 540 6.53 36.72 -13.05
N GLU A 541 7.52 37.07 -12.25
CA GLU A 541 8.87 36.50 -12.34
C GLU A 541 8.86 35.08 -11.78
N ASP A 542 8.26 34.91 -10.61
CA ASP A 542 8.11 33.61 -9.97
C ASP A 542 7.15 32.71 -10.75
N PHE A 543 6.08 33.25 -11.35
CA PHE A 543 5.25 32.49 -12.26
C PHE A 543 6.04 31.97 -13.46
N SER A 544 6.87 32.81 -14.08
CA SER A 544 7.70 32.38 -15.23
C SER A 544 8.61 31.20 -14.86
N LYS A 545 9.24 31.24 -13.67
CA LYS A 545 10.06 30.14 -13.16
C LYS A 545 9.23 28.88 -12.91
N ALA A 546 8.13 29.02 -12.17
CA ALA A 546 7.25 27.90 -11.82
C ALA A 546 6.61 27.26 -13.05
N SER A 547 6.04 28.06 -13.96
CA SER A 547 5.38 27.57 -15.17
C SER A 547 6.37 26.88 -16.09
N THR A 548 7.55 27.47 -16.33
CA THR A 548 8.60 26.86 -17.17
C THR A 548 9.01 25.49 -16.63
N TYR A 549 9.16 25.37 -15.31
CA TYR A 549 9.50 24.10 -14.68
C TYR A 549 8.36 23.08 -14.78
N MET A 550 7.13 23.46 -14.42
CA MET A 550 5.96 22.59 -14.48
C MET A 550 5.71 22.08 -15.90
N THR A 551 5.84 22.93 -16.91
CA THR A 551 5.54 22.58 -18.31
C THR A 551 6.74 22.04 -19.08
N SER A 552 7.86 21.75 -18.41
CA SER A 552 9.11 21.31 -19.05
C SER A 552 9.01 19.98 -19.80
N LEU A 553 7.99 19.16 -19.51
CA LEU A 553 7.69 17.89 -20.19
C LEU A 553 6.41 17.96 -21.05
N LEU A 554 5.88 19.16 -21.29
CA LEU A 554 4.70 19.40 -22.13
C LEU A 554 5.08 20.07 -23.45
N THR A 555 4.20 19.92 -24.43
CA THR A 555 4.24 20.74 -25.66
C THR A 555 3.25 21.91 -25.52
N HIS A 556 3.44 22.98 -26.30
CA HIS A 556 2.56 24.15 -26.28
C HIS A 556 1.11 23.84 -26.68
N GLU A 557 0.84 22.69 -27.31
CA GLU A 557 -0.51 22.24 -27.62
C GLU A 557 -1.23 21.63 -26.39
N ASN A 558 -0.48 21.26 -25.35
CA ASN A 558 -1.03 20.58 -24.17
C ASN A 558 -1.48 21.55 -23.06
N TYR A 559 -1.08 22.82 -23.10
CA TYR A 559 -1.37 23.76 -22.04
C TYR A 559 -1.49 25.21 -22.53
N MET A 560 -2.15 26.02 -21.72
CA MET A 560 -2.16 27.48 -21.83
C MET A 560 -1.66 28.09 -20.53
N ALA A 561 -0.87 29.16 -20.60
CA ALA A 561 -0.57 29.99 -19.43
C ALA A 561 -1.41 31.27 -19.49
N SER A 562 -2.06 31.63 -18.39
CA SER A 562 -2.94 32.80 -18.33
C SER A 562 -2.99 33.38 -16.91
N GLN A 563 -3.83 34.39 -16.70
CA GLN A 563 -4.07 35.00 -15.39
C GLN A 563 -5.54 35.37 -15.22
N ASP A 564 -6.01 35.33 -13.98
CA ASP A 564 -7.31 35.83 -13.56
C ASP A 564 -7.19 36.62 -12.24
N ASN A 565 -8.30 36.81 -11.54
CA ASN A 565 -8.36 37.53 -10.26
C ASN A 565 -7.74 36.76 -9.08
N LEU A 566 -7.54 35.44 -9.19
CA LEU A 566 -6.89 34.62 -8.18
C LEU A 566 -5.38 34.57 -8.36
N GLY A 567 -4.91 34.66 -9.61
CA GLY A 567 -3.49 34.75 -9.92
C GLY A 567 -3.16 34.25 -11.32
N ARG A 568 -1.88 33.90 -11.51
CA ARG A 568 -1.37 33.31 -12.75
C ARG A 568 -1.45 31.80 -12.67
N TYR A 569 -1.79 31.15 -13.77
CA TYR A 569 -1.96 29.70 -13.80
C TYR A 569 -1.54 29.07 -15.13
N VAL A 570 -1.24 27.78 -15.05
CA VAL A 570 -1.16 26.87 -16.20
C VAL A 570 -2.48 26.10 -16.29
N GLU A 571 -3.14 26.11 -17.44
CA GLU A 571 -4.40 25.42 -17.72
C GLU A 571 -4.17 24.24 -18.67
N ILE A 572 -4.77 23.10 -18.34
CA ILE A 572 -4.67 21.85 -19.08
C ILE A 572 -6.04 21.18 -19.10
N LYS A 573 -6.39 20.51 -20.21
CA LYS A 573 -7.59 19.68 -20.29
C LYS A 573 -7.32 18.28 -19.74
N PHE A 574 -8.24 17.72 -18.96
CA PHE A 574 -8.12 16.36 -18.40
C PHE A 574 -9.33 15.48 -18.71
#